data_AF-A0A662RFA4-F1
#
_entry.id   AF-A0A662RFA4-F1
#
_cell.length_a   1.000
_cell.length_b   1.000
_cell.length_c   1.000
_cell.angle_alpha   90.00
_cell.angle_beta   90.00
_cell.angle_gamma   90.00
#
_symmetry.space_group_name_H-M   'P 1'
#
loop_
_entity.id
_entity.type
_entity.pdbx_description
1 polymer ?
#
loop_
_entity_poly.entity_id
_entity_poly.type
_entity_poly.pdbx_seq_one_letter_code
_entity_poly.pdbx_strand_id
1 'polypeptide(L)'
;LASDRKKAETAIRRAEEAILDSLKNDPTKRVYQRLEEVVSLLSSIERSRDFHSVPRVLITGEIYVRRDEFSRKQLEEYFAEHGIMTHISPVHEWIYYTDYLYMRKFTSPDDQPVERFKKFLEVVAKKHVEWKVKKVFERTGFYHPVYVNMKRVIEAAEPYLNPRLTGEAIITVGTILHHIVKDYHGIVAIGPFGCMPTRIAEAVTQRALEESARRLLISLGLNDHVGDLPVVYIETDGNPFTPVIENRLEAFVVRVKRLSRILNELTRRNENMIGA
;
A
#
# COMPACT_ATOMS: atom_id res chain seq x y z
N LEU A 1 17.31 3.14 0.71
CA LEU A 1 17.31 4.36 1.55
C LEU A 1 18.45 4.39 2.56
N ALA A 2 18.73 3.29 3.27
CA ALA A 2 19.90 3.24 4.13
C ALA A 2 21.20 3.44 3.32
N SER A 3 22.18 4.16 3.88
CA SER A 3 23.50 4.34 3.27
C SER A 3 24.32 3.05 3.31
N ASP A 4 24.16 2.24 4.36
CA ASP A 4 24.76 0.91 4.50
C ASP A 4 23.66 -0.16 4.58
N ARG A 5 23.54 -0.96 3.51
CA ARG A 5 22.54 -2.02 3.39
C ARG A 5 22.75 -3.13 4.42
N LYS A 6 23.99 -3.60 4.63
CA LYS A 6 24.27 -4.72 5.55
C LYS A 6 23.95 -4.33 6.99
N LYS A 7 24.39 -3.13 7.40
CA LYS A 7 24.10 -2.60 8.74
C LYS A 7 22.59 -2.45 8.96
N ALA A 8 21.85 -1.97 7.95
CA ALA A 8 20.39 -1.86 8.02
C ALA A 8 19.70 -3.22 8.13
N GLU A 9 20.10 -4.21 7.33
CA GLU A 9 19.55 -5.58 7.39
C GLU A 9 19.81 -6.25 8.75
N THR A 10 20.98 -6.04 9.37
CA THR A 10 21.25 -6.53 10.72
C THR A 10 20.36 -5.82 11.76
N ALA A 11 20.18 -4.50 11.64
CA ALA A 11 19.32 -3.75 12.55
C ALA A 11 17.84 -4.16 12.42
N ILE A 12 17.35 -4.39 11.20
CA ILE A 12 15.99 -4.88 10.95
C ILE A 12 15.78 -6.26 11.55
N ARG A 13 16.71 -7.21 11.37
CA ARG A 13 16.61 -8.54 11.98
C ARG A 13 16.53 -8.49 13.50
N ARG A 14 17.40 -7.68 14.14
CA ARG A 14 17.36 -7.47 15.59
C ARG A 14 16.06 -6.81 16.05
N ALA A 15 15.55 -5.86 15.28
CA ALA A 15 14.27 -5.21 15.55
C ALA A 15 13.11 -6.22 15.50
N GLU A 16 13.08 -7.06 14.47
CA GLU A 16 12.07 -8.10 14.30
C GLU A 16 12.10 -9.11 15.46
N GLU A 17 13.27 -9.66 15.77
CA GLU A 17 13.46 -10.58 16.90
C GLU A 17 12.97 -9.97 18.22
N ALA A 18 13.32 -8.71 18.49
CA ALA A 18 12.92 -8.02 19.71
C ALA A 18 11.42 -7.74 19.78
N ILE A 19 10.77 -7.46 18.64
CA ILE A 19 9.32 -7.28 18.56
C ILE A 19 8.61 -8.62 18.80
N LEU A 20 9.06 -9.69 18.13
CA LEU A 20 8.45 -11.02 18.25
C LEU A 20 8.60 -11.58 19.67
N ASP A 21 9.77 -11.43 20.29
CA ASP A 21 10.00 -11.83 21.68
C ASP A 21 9.08 -11.09 22.65
N SER A 22 8.95 -9.77 22.48
CA SER A 22 8.07 -8.95 23.32
C SER A 22 6.60 -9.30 23.11
N LEU A 23 6.15 -9.52 21.87
CA LEU A 23 4.78 -9.95 21.59
C LEU A 23 4.44 -11.31 22.23
N LYS A 24 5.43 -12.20 22.38
CA LYS A 24 5.26 -13.53 22.98
C LYS A 24 5.23 -13.49 24.50
N ASN A 25 6.08 -12.67 25.12
CA ASN A 25 6.40 -12.79 26.55
C ASN A 25 5.93 -11.59 27.39
N ASP A 26 5.71 -10.42 26.78
CA ASP A 26 5.47 -9.18 27.52
C ASP A 26 3.99 -8.76 27.53
N PRO A 27 3.54 -8.03 28.57
CA PRO A 27 2.24 -7.37 28.56
C PRO A 27 2.19 -6.24 27.53
N THR A 28 1.00 -5.90 27.04
CA THR A 28 0.78 -4.90 25.98
C THR A 28 1.48 -3.56 26.20
N LYS A 29 1.54 -3.07 27.45
CA LYS A 29 2.26 -1.82 27.78
C LYS A 29 3.75 -1.92 27.44
N ARG A 30 4.37 -3.04 27.76
CA ARG A 30 5.80 -3.29 27.51
C ARG A 30 6.06 -3.53 26.02
N VAL A 31 5.13 -4.16 25.29
CA VAL A 31 5.19 -4.24 23.82
C VAL A 31 5.30 -2.85 23.20
N TYR A 32 4.45 -1.89 23.60
CA TYR A 32 4.54 -0.52 23.08
C TYR A 32 5.86 0.17 23.45
N GLN A 33 6.40 -0.06 24.66
CA GLN A 33 7.73 0.46 25.02
C GLN A 33 8.82 -0.16 24.15
N ARG A 34 8.74 -1.46 23.87
CA ARG A 34 9.67 -2.15 22.99
C ARG A 34 9.63 -1.60 21.57
N LEU A 35 8.45 -1.26 21.05
CA LEU A 35 8.33 -0.61 19.74
C LEU A 35 9.08 0.73 19.69
N GLU A 36 9.02 1.53 20.75
CA GLU A 36 9.75 2.81 20.82
C GLU A 36 11.28 2.60 20.90
N GLU A 37 11.74 1.59 21.65
CA GLU A 37 13.15 1.19 21.71
C GLU A 37 13.65 0.76 20.32
N VAL A 38 12.87 -0.06 19.61
CA VAL A 38 13.16 -0.52 18.25
C VAL A 38 13.20 0.64 17.26
N VAL A 39 12.23 1.54 17.32
CA VAL A 39 12.20 2.73 16.45
C VAL A 39 13.40 3.63 16.69
N SER A 40 13.85 3.77 17.95
CA SER A 40 15.06 4.52 18.28
C SER A 40 16.29 3.88 17.62
N LEU A 41 16.42 2.55 17.68
CA LEU A 41 17.47 1.81 16.97
C LEU A 41 17.41 2.06 15.46
N LEU A 42 16.25 1.91 14.83
CA LEU A 42 16.09 2.06 13.39
C LEU A 42 16.32 3.50 12.92
N SER A 43 15.91 4.49 13.71
CA SER A 43 16.11 5.92 13.40
C SER A 43 17.58 6.34 13.35
N SER A 44 18.47 5.58 14.01
CA SER A 44 19.92 5.82 14.01
C SER A 44 20.61 5.40 12.70
N ILE A 45 19.90 4.69 11.81
CA ILE A 45 20.44 4.25 10.53
C ILE A 45 20.55 5.47 9.62
N GLU A 46 21.76 5.70 9.10
CA GLU A 46 22.01 6.80 8.17
C GLU A 46 21.25 6.61 6.86
N ARG A 47 20.61 7.69 6.41
CA ARG A 47 19.82 7.74 5.17
C ARG A 47 20.64 8.37 4.06
N SER A 48 20.67 7.74 2.89
CA SER A 48 21.31 8.27 1.69
C SER A 48 20.46 9.33 0.99
N ARG A 49 19.14 9.33 1.21
CA ARG A 49 18.17 10.26 0.60
C ARG A 49 17.01 10.51 1.55
N ASP A 50 16.30 11.61 1.32
CA ASP A 50 15.04 11.89 2.01
C ASP A 50 13.94 10.93 1.55
N PHE A 51 13.08 10.49 2.49
CA PHE A 51 11.99 9.53 2.22
C PHE A 51 11.01 10.05 1.16
N HIS A 52 10.61 11.32 1.25
CA HIS A 52 9.57 11.88 0.37
C HIS A 52 10.07 12.01 -1.07
N SER A 53 11.37 12.21 -1.26
CA SER A 53 12.01 12.30 -2.58
C SER A 53 12.09 10.97 -3.35
N VAL A 54 11.91 9.82 -2.68
CA VAL A 54 12.07 8.51 -3.32
C VAL A 54 10.75 8.06 -3.98
N PRO A 55 10.80 7.54 -5.22
CA PRO A 55 9.63 6.94 -5.85
C PRO A 55 9.10 5.75 -5.04
N ARG A 56 7.79 5.56 -5.03
CA ARG A 56 7.10 4.59 -4.15
C ARG A 56 6.14 3.76 -4.96
N VAL A 57 6.16 2.44 -4.76
CA VAL A 57 5.27 1.48 -5.40
C VAL A 57 4.50 0.71 -4.34
N LEU A 58 3.20 0.51 -4.57
CA LEU A 58 2.37 -0.38 -3.77
C LEU A 58 2.25 -1.74 -4.46
N ILE A 59 2.48 -2.83 -3.72
CA ILE A 59 2.09 -4.19 -4.11
C ILE A 59 0.77 -4.50 -3.42
N THR A 60 -0.29 -4.70 -4.21
CA THR A 60 -1.64 -5.03 -3.78
C THR A 60 -2.17 -6.24 -4.56
N GLY A 61 -3.43 -6.61 -4.39
CA GLY A 61 -4.06 -7.76 -5.05
C GLY A 61 -4.41 -8.85 -4.05
N GLU A 62 -4.30 -10.11 -4.47
CA GLU A 62 -4.70 -11.26 -3.65
C GLU A 62 -3.81 -11.39 -2.40
N ILE A 63 -4.45 -11.61 -1.23
CA ILE A 63 -3.81 -11.52 0.09
C ILE A 63 -2.75 -12.60 0.30
N TYR A 64 -2.99 -13.84 -0.12
CA TYR A 64 -2.04 -14.93 0.04
C TYR A 64 -0.77 -14.66 -0.77
N VAL A 65 -0.93 -14.39 -2.06
CA VAL A 65 0.17 -14.18 -3.01
C VAL A 65 1.02 -12.98 -2.64
N ARG A 66 0.42 -11.86 -2.21
CA ARG A 66 1.19 -10.68 -1.82
C ARG A 66 1.81 -10.80 -0.41
N ARG A 67 1.38 -11.75 0.42
CA ARG A 67 1.98 -11.97 1.74
C ARG A 67 3.16 -12.92 1.64
N ASP A 68 3.07 -13.92 0.78
CA ASP A 68 4.11 -14.92 0.58
C ASP A 68 5.27 -14.37 -0.26
N GLU A 69 6.49 -14.39 0.29
CA GLU A 69 7.70 -13.88 -0.39
C GLU A 69 8.03 -14.68 -1.65
N PHE A 70 7.84 -16.01 -1.61
CA PHE A 70 8.10 -16.88 -2.75
C PHE A 70 7.18 -16.56 -3.94
N SER A 71 5.90 -16.32 -3.67
CA SER A 71 4.90 -15.96 -4.68
C SER A 71 5.16 -14.57 -5.26
N ARG A 72 5.65 -13.62 -4.44
CA ARG A 72 6.05 -12.28 -4.88
C ARG A 72 7.36 -12.22 -5.65
N LYS A 73 8.16 -13.29 -5.66
CA LYS A 73 9.42 -13.36 -6.43
C LYS A 73 10.36 -12.18 -6.15
N GLN A 74 10.48 -11.76 -4.88
CA GLN A 74 11.41 -10.71 -4.47
C GLN A 74 11.23 -9.38 -5.24
N LEU A 75 9.98 -9.05 -5.58
CA LEU A 75 9.67 -7.77 -6.23
C LEU A 75 10.12 -6.56 -5.39
N GLU A 76 10.15 -6.70 -4.07
CA GLU A 76 10.67 -5.68 -3.16
C GLU A 76 12.17 -5.42 -3.36
N GLU A 77 12.99 -6.46 -3.53
CA GLU A 77 14.41 -6.34 -3.89
C GLU A 77 14.58 -5.72 -5.28
N TYR A 78 13.82 -6.22 -6.26
CA TYR A 78 13.85 -5.70 -7.64
C TYR A 78 13.60 -4.18 -7.66
N PHE A 79 12.55 -3.71 -6.98
CA PHE A 79 12.26 -2.27 -6.91
C PHE A 79 13.33 -1.52 -6.10
N ALA A 80 13.84 -2.09 -5.02
CA ALA A 80 14.91 -1.48 -4.22
C ALA A 80 16.19 -1.26 -5.03
N GLU A 81 16.58 -2.21 -5.87
CA GLU A 81 17.73 -2.11 -6.79
C GLU A 81 17.53 -1.00 -7.83
N HIS A 82 16.28 -0.79 -8.26
CA HIS A 82 15.90 0.32 -9.12
C HIS A 82 15.75 1.66 -8.37
N GLY A 83 16.02 1.70 -7.06
CA GLY A 83 15.92 2.90 -6.24
C GLY A 83 14.48 3.33 -5.97
N ILE A 84 13.56 2.38 -5.97
CA ILE A 84 12.12 2.57 -5.70
C ILE A 84 11.81 1.89 -4.37
N MET A 85 11.04 2.57 -3.52
CA MET A 85 10.56 2.00 -2.28
C MET A 85 9.27 1.22 -2.50
N THR A 86 9.22 0.02 -1.95
CA THR A 86 8.05 -0.85 -2.01
C THR A 86 7.26 -0.78 -0.70
N HIS A 87 5.94 -0.68 -0.82
CA HIS A 87 5.00 -0.92 0.26
C HIS A 87 4.08 -2.06 -0.16
N ILE A 88 3.73 -2.96 0.76
CA ILE A 88 2.82 -4.06 0.51
C ILE A 88 1.52 -3.78 1.25
N SER A 89 0.39 -3.93 0.57
CA SER A 89 -0.94 -3.78 1.16
C SER A 89 -1.07 -4.67 2.39
N PRO A 90 -1.41 -4.12 3.56
CA PRO A 90 -1.36 -4.89 4.79
C PRO A 90 -2.52 -5.89 4.88
N VAL A 91 -2.28 -7.02 5.55
CA VAL A 91 -3.31 -8.07 5.72
C VAL A 91 -4.54 -7.56 6.46
N HIS A 92 -4.39 -6.61 7.39
CA HIS A 92 -5.51 -6.06 8.16
C HIS A 92 -6.48 -5.23 7.31
N GLU A 93 -6.18 -4.93 6.04
CA GLU A 93 -7.18 -4.36 5.15
C GLU A 93 -8.38 -5.30 4.97
N TRP A 94 -8.16 -6.61 4.95
CA TRP A 94 -9.23 -7.60 4.85
C TRP A 94 -10.10 -7.60 6.10
N ILE A 95 -9.49 -7.40 7.26
CA ILE A 95 -10.20 -7.27 8.54
C ILE A 95 -11.11 -6.04 8.50
N TYR A 96 -10.62 -4.91 7.99
CA TYR A 96 -11.45 -3.71 7.85
C TYR A 96 -12.48 -3.83 6.74
N TYR A 97 -12.24 -4.66 5.73
CA TYR A 97 -13.23 -5.00 4.71
C TYR A 97 -14.38 -5.82 5.29
N THR A 98 -14.10 -6.86 6.06
CA THR A 98 -15.16 -7.64 6.72
C THR A 98 -15.95 -6.80 7.72
N ASP A 99 -15.26 -5.94 8.48
CA ASP A 99 -15.92 -4.94 9.34
C ASP A 99 -16.80 -3.98 8.52
N TYR A 100 -16.33 -3.52 7.36
CA TYR A 100 -17.11 -2.67 6.44
C TYR A 100 -18.37 -3.37 5.93
N LEU A 101 -18.25 -4.61 5.45
CA LEU A 101 -19.38 -5.41 4.96
C LEU A 101 -20.44 -5.59 6.05
N TYR A 102 -19.99 -5.93 7.26
CA TYR A 102 -20.87 -6.09 8.41
C TYR A 102 -21.59 -4.78 8.72
N MET A 103 -20.86 -3.66 8.84
CA MET A 103 -21.44 -2.35 9.15
C MET A 103 -22.39 -1.83 8.06
N ARG A 104 -22.19 -2.22 6.79
CA ARG A 104 -23.06 -1.89 5.66
C ARG A 104 -24.23 -2.87 5.45
N LYS A 105 -24.38 -3.87 6.32
CA LYS A 105 -25.42 -4.92 6.24
C LYS A 105 -25.32 -5.81 4.99
N PHE A 106 -24.13 -5.91 4.38
CA PHE A 106 -23.88 -6.89 3.33
C PHE A 106 -23.66 -8.30 3.89
N THR A 107 -23.25 -8.38 5.16
CA THR A 107 -23.23 -9.61 5.96
C THR A 107 -24.06 -9.40 7.22
N SER A 108 -24.73 -10.47 7.67
CA SER A 108 -25.59 -10.47 8.86
C SER A 108 -26.58 -9.28 8.92
N PRO A 109 -27.47 -9.13 7.92
CA PRO A 109 -28.37 -7.97 7.83
C PRO A 109 -29.31 -7.86 9.03
N ASP A 110 -29.72 -8.99 9.60
CA ASP A 110 -30.71 -9.10 10.67
C ASP A 110 -30.15 -8.89 12.09
N ASP A 111 -28.84 -8.66 12.21
CA ASP A 111 -28.20 -8.40 13.50
C ASP A 111 -28.75 -7.16 14.20
N GLN A 112 -28.98 -7.30 15.50
CA GLN A 112 -29.54 -6.26 16.35
C GLN A 112 -28.62 -5.02 16.44
N PRO A 113 -29.19 -3.82 16.69
CA PRO A 113 -28.41 -2.59 16.84
C PRO A 113 -27.30 -2.65 17.90
N VAL A 114 -27.51 -3.42 18.98
CA VAL A 114 -26.52 -3.60 20.05
C VAL A 114 -25.26 -4.31 19.55
N GLU A 115 -25.40 -5.34 18.70
CA GLU A 115 -24.25 -6.05 18.12
C GLU A 115 -23.47 -5.15 17.17
N ARG A 116 -24.17 -4.28 16.42
CA ARG A 116 -23.52 -3.27 15.58
C ARG A 116 -22.78 -2.22 16.38
N PHE A 117 -23.29 -1.83 17.54
CA PHE A 117 -22.59 -0.93 18.44
C PHE A 117 -21.32 -1.57 19.03
N LYS A 118 -21.39 -2.84 19.46
CA LYS A 118 -20.20 -3.60 19.89
C LYS A 118 -19.16 -3.68 18.77
N LYS A 119 -19.59 -4.01 17.55
CA LYS A 119 -18.71 -4.03 16.37
C LYS A 119 -18.08 -2.67 16.11
N PHE A 120 -18.84 -1.58 16.24
CA PHE A 120 -18.30 -0.23 16.09
C PHE A 120 -17.16 0.04 17.11
N LEU A 121 -17.35 -0.31 18.38
CA LEU A 121 -16.30 -0.19 19.41
C LEU A 121 -15.07 -1.04 19.07
N GLU A 122 -15.28 -2.26 18.59
CA GLU A 122 -14.21 -3.15 18.12
C GLU A 122 -13.40 -2.50 16.97
N VAL A 123 -14.08 -1.92 15.97
CA VAL A 123 -13.45 -1.21 14.86
C VAL A 123 -12.64 -0.01 15.35
N VAL A 124 -13.19 0.76 16.30
CA VAL A 124 -12.47 1.90 16.90
C VAL A 124 -11.20 1.43 17.61
N ALA A 125 -11.27 0.34 18.37
CA ALA A 125 -10.10 -0.24 19.04
C ALA A 125 -9.04 -0.70 18.04
N LYS A 126 -9.42 -1.44 16.99
CA LYS A 126 -8.49 -1.88 15.94
C LYS A 126 -7.80 -0.69 15.25
N LYS A 127 -8.55 0.37 14.93
CA LYS A 127 -8.00 1.60 14.32
C LYS A 127 -7.07 2.35 15.26
N HIS A 128 -7.36 2.36 16.56
CA HIS A 128 -6.48 2.95 17.56
C HIS A 128 -5.14 2.20 17.62
N VAL A 129 -5.16 0.87 17.58
CA VAL A 129 -3.94 0.04 17.53
C VAL A 129 -3.14 0.32 16.26
N GLU A 130 -3.78 0.32 15.07
CA GLU A 130 -3.11 0.66 13.81
C GLU A 130 -2.49 2.06 13.87
N TRP A 131 -3.25 3.04 14.34
CA TRP A 131 -2.79 4.42 14.51
C TRP A 131 -1.53 4.48 15.37
N LYS A 132 -1.60 3.89 16.57
CA LYS A 132 -0.51 3.94 17.55
C LYS A 132 0.76 3.27 17.02
N VAL A 133 0.64 2.07 16.45
CA VAL A 133 1.80 1.35 15.89
C VAL A 133 2.42 2.15 14.74
N LYS A 134 1.63 2.53 13.73
CA LYS A 134 2.16 3.25 12.56
C LYS A 134 2.74 4.61 12.93
N LYS A 135 2.14 5.31 13.90
CA LYS A 135 2.65 6.62 14.39
C LYS A 135 4.01 6.49 15.06
N VAL A 136 4.24 5.41 15.80
CA VAL A 136 5.55 5.12 16.40
C VAL A 136 6.59 4.90 15.30
N PHE A 137 6.29 4.08 14.29
CA PHE A 137 7.21 3.80 13.17
C PHE A 137 7.49 4.99 12.25
N GLU A 138 6.60 5.98 12.17
CA GLU A 138 6.83 7.23 11.42
C GLU A 138 8.12 7.94 11.88
N ARG A 139 8.45 7.84 13.18
CA ARG A 139 9.65 8.46 13.77
C ARG A 139 10.97 7.85 13.26
N THR A 140 10.93 6.70 12.60
CA THR A 140 12.14 6.09 12.00
C THR A 140 12.70 6.94 10.85
N GLY A 141 11.87 7.75 10.18
CA GLY A 141 12.27 8.48 8.98
C GLY A 141 12.46 7.59 7.73
N PHE A 142 12.15 6.29 7.82
CA PHE A 142 12.14 5.33 6.71
C PHE A 142 10.71 4.92 6.29
N TYR A 143 9.70 5.45 6.96
CA TYR A 143 8.31 5.04 6.81
C TYR A 143 7.38 6.26 6.91
N HIS A 144 6.34 6.28 6.08
CA HIS A 144 5.23 7.22 6.20
C HIS A 144 3.92 6.45 6.42
N PRO A 145 3.13 6.79 7.45
CA PRO A 145 1.93 6.05 7.80
C PRO A 145 0.82 6.26 6.78
N VAL A 146 0.50 5.21 6.02
CA VAL A 146 -0.72 5.13 5.21
C VAL A 146 -1.75 4.29 5.94
N TYR A 147 -2.83 4.89 6.40
CA TYR A 147 -3.89 4.22 7.15
C TYR A 147 -4.92 3.58 6.22
N VAL A 148 -5.39 2.38 6.57
CA VAL A 148 -6.40 1.71 5.75
C VAL A 148 -7.76 2.38 5.97
N ASN A 149 -8.27 3.03 4.91
CA ASN A 149 -9.60 3.61 4.90
C ASN A 149 -10.52 2.85 3.94
N MET A 150 -11.07 1.74 4.43
CA MET A 150 -11.89 0.87 3.60
C MET A 150 -13.11 1.59 2.98
N LYS A 151 -13.71 2.54 3.70
CA LYS A 151 -14.81 3.35 3.15
C LYS A 151 -14.36 4.09 1.89
N ARG A 152 -13.20 4.75 1.91
CA ARG A 152 -12.65 5.47 0.75
C ARG A 152 -12.23 4.54 -0.37
N VAL A 153 -11.67 3.38 -0.04
CA VAL A 153 -11.33 2.33 -1.00
C VAL A 153 -12.58 1.88 -1.76
N ILE A 154 -13.66 1.53 -1.06
CA ILE A 154 -14.91 1.10 -1.70
C ILE A 154 -15.57 2.24 -2.48
N GLU A 155 -15.60 3.47 -1.94
CA GLU A 155 -16.11 4.66 -2.65
C GLU A 155 -15.36 4.91 -3.97
N ALA A 156 -14.05 4.63 -4.04
CA ALA A 156 -13.27 4.79 -5.27
C ALA A 156 -13.62 3.73 -6.34
N ALA A 157 -14.00 2.52 -5.91
CA ALA A 157 -14.37 1.42 -6.82
C ALA A 157 -15.85 1.42 -7.22
N GLU A 158 -16.74 1.92 -6.36
CA GLU A 158 -18.21 1.87 -6.51
C GLU A 158 -18.75 2.32 -7.88
N PRO A 159 -18.20 3.36 -8.54
CA PRO A 159 -18.64 3.76 -9.88
C PRO A 159 -18.42 2.69 -10.96
N TYR A 160 -17.48 1.77 -10.74
CA TYR A 160 -17.05 0.78 -11.73
C TYR A 160 -17.39 -0.66 -11.33
N LEU A 161 -17.56 -0.93 -10.04
CA LEU A 161 -17.88 -2.25 -9.52
C LEU A 161 -18.89 -2.14 -8.37
N ASN A 162 -20.01 -2.86 -8.49
CA ASN A 162 -21.07 -2.83 -7.48
C ASN A 162 -20.55 -3.37 -6.14
N PRO A 163 -20.68 -2.62 -5.01
CA PRO A 163 -20.25 -3.06 -3.68
C PRO A 163 -20.89 -4.36 -3.16
N ARG A 164 -21.98 -4.82 -3.78
CA ARG A 164 -22.57 -6.14 -3.50
C ARG A 164 -21.79 -7.30 -4.10
N LEU A 165 -20.94 -7.06 -5.10
CA LEU A 165 -19.96 -8.04 -5.56
C LEU A 165 -18.80 -8.08 -4.55
N THR A 166 -19.00 -8.84 -3.48
CA THR A 166 -18.03 -8.93 -2.40
C THR A 166 -16.81 -9.76 -2.81
N GLY A 167 -15.66 -9.45 -2.22
CA GLY A 167 -14.42 -10.21 -2.42
C GLY A 167 -13.25 -9.25 -2.64
N GLU A 168 -12.13 -9.78 -3.10
CA GLU A 168 -10.91 -8.99 -3.27
C GLU A 168 -10.92 -8.10 -4.52
N ALA A 169 -11.81 -8.37 -5.49
CA ALA A 169 -11.88 -7.59 -6.72
C ALA A 169 -12.16 -6.11 -6.43
N ILE A 170 -13.18 -5.82 -5.62
CA ILE A 170 -13.54 -4.44 -5.27
C ILE A 170 -12.49 -3.75 -4.41
N ILE A 171 -11.83 -4.49 -3.50
CA ILE A 171 -10.72 -3.97 -2.70
C ILE A 171 -9.55 -3.61 -3.62
N THR A 172 -9.20 -4.49 -4.56
CA THR A 172 -8.08 -4.28 -5.48
C THR A 172 -8.31 -3.06 -6.37
N VAL A 173 -9.47 -2.97 -7.02
CA VAL A 173 -9.87 -1.80 -7.83
C VAL A 173 -9.83 -0.54 -6.99
N GLY A 174 -10.46 -0.56 -5.81
CA GLY A 174 -10.56 0.58 -4.93
C GLY A 174 -9.22 1.06 -4.40
N THR A 175 -8.34 0.14 -4.01
CA THR A 175 -6.99 0.43 -3.51
C THR A 175 -6.14 1.05 -4.62
N ILE A 176 -6.25 0.55 -5.86
CA ILE A 176 -5.54 1.14 -7.00
C ILE A 176 -5.99 2.57 -7.22
N LEU A 177 -7.29 2.78 -7.38
CA LEU A 177 -7.87 4.10 -7.69
C LEU A 177 -7.70 5.10 -6.54
N HIS A 178 -7.75 4.63 -5.28
CA HIS A 178 -7.64 5.50 -4.12
C HIS A 178 -6.21 6.01 -3.89
N HIS A 179 -5.20 5.17 -4.15
CA HIS A 179 -3.83 5.43 -3.74
C HIS A 179 -2.89 5.84 -4.87
N ILE A 180 -3.19 5.55 -6.14
CA ILE A 180 -2.35 5.96 -7.27
C ILE A 180 -2.27 7.49 -7.33
N VAL A 181 -1.06 8.04 -7.56
CA VAL A 181 -0.71 9.48 -7.53
C VAL A 181 -0.79 10.11 -6.14
N LYS A 182 -1.76 9.73 -5.31
CA LYS A 182 -1.96 10.28 -3.96
C LYS A 182 -0.87 9.84 -2.99
N ASP A 183 -0.69 8.52 -2.85
CA ASP A 183 0.22 7.92 -1.87
C ASP A 183 1.41 7.22 -2.56
N TYR A 184 1.19 6.68 -3.76
CA TYR A 184 2.19 5.96 -4.54
C TYR A 184 2.33 6.47 -5.97
N HIS A 185 3.52 6.26 -6.50
CA HIS A 185 3.93 6.60 -7.86
C HIS A 185 3.79 5.42 -8.82
N GLY A 186 3.31 4.27 -8.34
CA GLY A 186 2.91 3.13 -9.15
C GLY A 186 2.32 2.01 -8.32
N ILE A 187 1.56 1.13 -8.95
CA ILE A 187 0.89 0.02 -8.27
C ILE A 187 1.08 -1.27 -9.05
N VAL A 188 1.51 -2.31 -8.35
CA VAL A 188 1.56 -3.70 -8.84
C VAL A 188 0.39 -4.44 -8.19
N ALA A 189 -0.54 -4.93 -8.99
CA ALA A 189 -1.57 -5.83 -8.55
C ALA A 189 -1.13 -7.27 -8.85
N ILE A 190 -0.83 -8.04 -7.81
CA ILE A 190 -0.38 -9.42 -7.92
C ILE A 190 -1.50 -10.39 -7.55
N GLY A 191 -1.64 -11.48 -8.30
CA GLY A 191 -2.59 -12.54 -7.99
C GLY A 191 -2.12 -13.90 -8.50
N PRO A 192 -2.74 -15.00 -8.04
CA PRO A 192 -2.42 -16.32 -8.56
C PRO A 192 -2.90 -16.45 -10.00
N PHE A 193 -2.24 -17.30 -10.78
CA PHE A 193 -2.66 -17.58 -12.15
C PHE A 193 -4.13 -18.04 -12.22
N GLY A 194 -4.93 -17.39 -13.06
CA GLY A 194 -6.34 -17.70 -13.24
C GLY A 194 -7.25 -17.22 -12.10
N CYS A 195 -6.77 -16.36 -11.21
CA CYS A 195 -7.56 -15.80 -10.13
C CYS A 195 -8.68 -14.89 -10.66
N MET A 196 -9.93 -15.35 -10.59
CA MET A 196 -11.11 -14.61 -11.06
C MET A 196 -11.21 -13.19 -10.46
N PRO A 197 -11.06 -12.95 -9.13
CA PRO A 197 -11.05 -11.60 -8.59
C PRO A 197 -9.98 -10.68 -9.19
N THR A 198 -8.78 -11.20 -9.44
CA THR A 198 -7.67 -10.45 -10.05
C THR A 198 -8.00 -10.07 -11.49
N ARG A 199 -8.58 -11.00 -12.27
CA ARG A 199 -9.03 -10.76 -13.65
C ARG A 199 -10.14 -9.72 -13.75
N ILE A 200 -11.12 -9.79 -12.85
CA ILE A 200 -12.17 -8.77 -12.74
C ILE A 200 -11.54 -7.41 -12.42
N ALA A 201 -10.65 -7.37 -11.43
CA ALA A 201 -9.98 -6.13 -11.05
C ALA A 201 -9.16 -5.53 -12.20
N GLU A 202 -8.43 -6.35 -12.95
CA GLU A 202 -7.65 -5.95 -14.13
C GLU A 202 -8.54 -5.31 -15.20
N ALA A 203 -9.62 -6.00 -15.61
CA ALA A 203 -10.54 -5.51 -16.64
C ALA A 203 -11.25 -4.21 -16.22
N VAL A 204 -11.69 -4.12 -14.96
CA VAL A 204 -12.40 -2.94 -14.44
C VAL A 204 -11.45 -1.76 -14.30
N THR A 205 -10.25 -1.99 -13.78
CA THR A 205 -9.31 -0.91 -13.44
C THR A 205 -8.70 -0.26 -14.67
N GLN A 206 -8.47 -1.00 -15.77
CA GLN A 206 -7.98 -0.41 -17.03
C GLN A 206 -8.90 0.73 -17.48
N ARG A 207 -10.20 0.46 -17.60
CA ARG A 207 -11.20 1.48 -17.95
C ARG A 207 -11.30 2.59 -16.90
N ALA A 208 -11.30 2.22 -15.62
CA ALA A 208 -11.41 3.20 -14.54
C ALA A 208 -10.23 4.16 -14.49
N LEU A 209 -9.01 3.69 -14.77
CA LEU A 209 -7.81 4.52 -14.84
C LEU A 209 -7.84 5.47 -16.03
N GLU A 210 -8.31 5.05 -17.20
CA GLU A 210 -8.47 5.95 -18.35
C GLU A 210 -9.39 7.15 -18.01
N GLU A 211 -10.53 6.87 -17.36
CA GLU A 211 -11.51 7.91 -16.98
C GLU A 211 -11.06 8.76 -15.77
N SER A 212 -10.36 8.16 -14.80
CA SER A 212 -9.93 8.85 -13.58
C SER A 212 -8.60 9.58 -13.74
N ALA A 213 -7.63 9.00 -14.46
CA ALA A 213 -6.34 9.63 -14.75
C ALA A 213 -6.53 10.95 -15.47
N ARG A 214 -7.43 11.00 -16.47
CA ARG A 214 -7.72 12.26 -17.16
C ARG A 214 -8.21 13.35 -16.20
N ARG A 215 -9.15 13.02 -15.32
CA ARG A 215 -9.67 13.98 -14.31
C ARG A 215 -8.60 14.43 -13.33
N LEU A 216 -7.78 13.50 -12.86
CA LEU A 216 -6.72 13.75 -11.90
C LEU A 216 -5.58 14.58 -12.50
N LEU A 217 -5.18 14.27 -13.73
CA LEU A 217 -4.19 15.04 -14.46
C LEU A 217 -4.68 16.46 -14.73
N ILE A 218 -5.96 16.62 -15.12
CA ILE A 218 -6.58 17.94 -15.26
C ILE A 218 -6.56 18.70 -13.93
N SER A 219 -6.95 18.07 -12.82
CA SER A 219 -6.97 18.74 -11.52
C SER A 219 -5.58 19.13 -11.02
N LEU A 220 -4.53 18.45 -11.51
CA LEU A 220 -3.12 18.76 -11.22
C LEU A 220 -2.48 19.69 -12.28
N GLY A 221 -3.21 20.10 -13.32
CA GLY A 221 -2.69 20.92 -14.41
C GLY A 221 -1.69 20.19 -15.34
N LEU A 222 -1.74 18.86 -15.39
CA LEU A 222 -0.78 17.97 -16.05
C LEU A 222 -1.32 17.34 -17.34
N ASN A 223 -2.01 18.12 -18.18
CA ASN A 223 -2.84 17.58 -19.27
C ASN A 223 -2.09 16.76 -20.35
N ASP A 224 -0.80 17.03 -20.61
CA ASP A 224 -0.11 16.46 -21.78
C ASP A 224 1.20 15.69 -21.47
N HIS A 225 1.60 15.56 -20.19
CA HIS A 225 2.98 15.18 -19.86
C HIS A 225 3.17 13.92 -18.99
N VAL A 226 2.09 13.30 -18.50
CA VAL A 226 2.22 12.12 -17.62
C VAL A 226 2.07 10.79 -18.38
N GLY A 227 1.25 10.73 -19.43
CA GLY A 227 0.89 9.48 -20.09
C GLY A 227 0.06 8.58 -19.17
N ASP A 228 0.05 7.27 -19.44
CA ASP A 228 -0.70 6.31 -18.64
C ASP A 228 -0.12 6.16 -17.23
N LEU A 229 -1.02 6.12 -16.23
CA LEU A 229 -0.62 5.87 -14.85
C LEU A 229 0.07 4.50 -14.74
N PRO A 230 1.19 4.41 -13.99
CA PRO A 230 1.93 3.17 -13.83
C PRO A 230 1.17 2.20 -12.94
N VAL A 231 0.36 1.37 -13.56
CA VAL A 231 -0.29 0.22 -12.94
C VAL A 231 0.03 -1.03 -13.77
N VAL A 232 0.41 -2.11 -13.10
CA VAL A 232 0.70 -3.40 -13.76
C VAL A 232 0.03 -4.54 -12.99
N TYR A 233 -0.49 -5.50 -13.74
CA TYR A 233 -1.04 -6.75 -13.21
C TYR A 233 -0.04 -7.86 -13.47
N ILE A 234 0.28 -8.62 -12.43
CA ILE A 234 1.22 -9.74 -12.49
C ILE A 234 0.53 -10.97 -11.94
N GLU A 235 0.56 -12.03 -12.72
CA GLU A 235 0.19 -13.35 -12.23
C GLU A 235 1.43 -14.13 -11.84
N THR A 236 1.27 -14.92 -10.79
CA THR A 236 2.29 -15.85 -10.33
C THR A 236 1.67 -17.23 -10.13
N ASP A 237 2.40 -18.24 -10.56
CA ASP A 237 2.09 -19.67 -10.43
C ASP A 237 3.24 -20.43 -9.75
N GLY A 238 4.22 -19.70 -9.22
CA GLY A 238 5.45 -20.26 -8.66
C GLY A 238 6.59 -20.43 -9.65
N ASN A 239 6.37 -20.27 -10.96
CA ASN A 239 7.45 -20.28 -11.96
C ASN A 239 8.20 -18.94 -12.00
N PRO A 240 9.41 -18.89 -12.58
CA PRO A 240 10.08 -17.63 -12.89
C PRO A 240 9.21 -16.74 -13.78
N PHE A 241 9.35 -15.42 -13.63
CA PHE A 241 8.66 -14.49 -14.50
C PHE A 241 9.11 -14.68 -15.95
N THR A 242 8.15 -14.60 -16.87
CA THR A 242 8.45 -14.68 -18.29
C THR A 242 9.12 -13.39 -18.76
N PRO A 243 9.88 -13.41 -19.88
CA PRO A 243 10.46 -12.18 -20.45
C PRO A 243 9.42 -11.09 -20.72
N VAL A 244 8.16 -11.47 -20.97
CA VAL A 244 7.05 -10.51 -21.14
C VAL A 244 6.74 -9.78 -19.84
N ILE A 245 6.71 -10.49 -18.70
CA ILE A 245 6.48 -9.88 -17.39
C ILE A 245 7.68 -9.00 -17.00
N GLU A 246 8.90 -9.47 -17.24
CA GLU A 246 10.14 -8.72 -16.98
C GLU A 246 10.17 -7.40 -17.76
N ASN A 247 9.91 -7.44 -19.07
CA ASN A 247 9.85 -6.24 -19.91
C ASN A 247 8.75 -5.26 -19.45
N ARG A 248 7.59 -5.76 -19.00
CA ARG A 248 6.52 -4.93 -18.43
C ARG A 248 6.95 -4.26 -17.13
N LEU A 249 7.71 -4.96 -16.28
CA LEU A 249 8.27 -4.43 -15.04
C LEU A 249 9.30 -3.34 -15.31
N GLU A 250 10.19 -3.53 -16.28
CA GLU A 250 11.17 -2.51 -16.67
C GLU A 250 10.49 -1.23 -17.19
N ALA A 251 9.52 -1.37 -18.10
CA ALA A 251 8.73 -0.24 -18.58
C ALA A 251 7.93 0.44 -17.45
N PHE A 252 7.43 -0.35 -16.50
CA PHE A 252 6.77 0.16 -15.30
C PHE A 252 7.71 1.00 -14.43
N VAL A 253 8.93 0.53 -14.16
CA VAL A 253 9.96 1.29 -13.40
C VAL A 253 10.22 2.65 -14.03
N VAL A 254 10.35 2.74 -15.36
CA VAL A 254 10.55 4.01 -16.06
C VAL A 254 9.36 4.96 -15.84
N ARG A 255 8.12 4.45 -15.97
CA ARG A 255 6.90 5.25 -15.74
C ARG A 255 6.77 5.73 -14.30
N VAL A 256 7.08 4.88 -13.31
CA VAL A 256 7.09 5.24 -11.88
C VAL A 256 8.05 6.40 -11.60
N LYS A 257 9.28 6.30 -12.11
CA LYS A 257 10.30 7.36 -11.94
C LYS A 257 9.89 8.67 -12.60
N ARG A 258 9.27 8.60 -13.79
CA ARG A 258 8.73 9.78 -14.47
C ARG A 258 7.64 10.46 -13.65
N LEU A 259 6.63 9.70 -13.20
CA LEU A 259 5.53 10.24 -12.40
C LEU A 259 6.04 10.87 -11.10
N SER A 260 6.94 10.20 -10.39
CA SER A 260 7.54 10.72 -9.16
C SER A 260 8.28 12.05 -9.38
N ARG A 261 9.04 12.18 -10.48
CA ARG A 261 9.72 13.43 -10.82
C ARG A 261 8.74 14.58 -11.05
N ILE A 262 7.70 14.34 -11.84
CA ILE A 262 6.68 15.34 -12.17
C ILE A 262 5.97 15.82 -10.89
N LEU A 263 5.55 14.91 -10.02
CA LEU A 263 4.88 15.27 -8.77
C LEU A 263 5.81 16.05 -7.83
N ASN A 264 7.08 15.65 -7.71
CA ASN A 264 8.07 16.36 -6.90
C ASN A 264 8.33 17.79 -7.42
N GLU A 265 8.38 17.98 -8.73
CA GLU A 265 8.53 19.31 -9.34
C GLU A 265 7.31 20.21 -9.06
N LEU A 266 6.10 19.66 -9.12
CA LEU A 266 4.88 20.39 -8.77
C LEU A 266 4.85 20.83 -7.30
N THR A 267 5.19 19.92 -6.37
CA THR A 267 5.24 20.24 -4.94
C THR A 267 6.19 21.41 -4.68
N ARG A 268 7.40 21.37 -5.26
CA ARG A 268 8.39 22.46 -5.13
C ARG A 268 7.89 23.79 -5.70
N ARG A 269 7.21 23.77 -6.85
CA ARG A 269 6.62 24.99 -7.43
C ARG A 269 5.56 25.60 -6.51
N ASN A 270 4.70 24.77 -5.92
CA ASN A 270 3.67 25.23 -4.99
C ASN A 270 4.27 25.80 -3.70
N GLU A 271 5.28 25.15 -3.13
CA GLU A 271 6.00 25.66 -1.95
C GLU A 271 6.64 27.03 -2.22
N ASN A 272 7.25 27.21 -3.39
CA ASN A 272 7.87 28.49 -3.79
C ASN A 272 6.85 29.61 -4.02
N MET A 273 5.60 29.30 -4.42
CA MET A 273 4.53 30.30 -4.58
C MET A 273 3.89 30.72 -3.25
N ILE A 274 3.88 29.85 -2.24
CA ILE A 274 3.29 30.14 -0.92
C ILE A 274 4.30 30.86 -0.01
N GLY A 275 5.60 30.66 -0.23
CA GLY A 275 6.68 31.33 0.50
C GLY A 275 7.08 32.72 -0.02
N ALA A 276 6.47 33.20 -1.11
CA ALA A 276 6.65 34.53 -1.69
C ALA A 276 5.45 35.43 -1.38
#